data_AF-A0AAU0TJP5-F1
#
_entry.id   AF-A0AAU0TJP5-F1
#
_cell.length_a   1.000
_cell.length_b   1.000
_cell.length_c   1.000
_cell.angle_alpha   90.00
_cell.angle_beta   90.00
_cell.angle_gamma   90.00
#
_symmetry.space_group_name_H-M   'P 1'
#
loop_
_entity.id
_entity.type
_entity.pdbx_description
1 polymer ?
#
loop_
_entity_poly.entity_id
_entity_poly.type
_entity_poly.pdbx_seq_one_letter_code
_entity_poly.pdbx_strand_id
1 'polypeptide(L)'
;MSGLSTQPQENPKQVIACFDDLFTAHGIVITGNNDYLVLHIAEHHRHPPQPTHPTGNTLKGTPVLRFEGGEHTAIGDQTLLRFVENAEPILAHNVQLHLPNGFAPTYGQVLALGGDFYGIADRPISDGATPSDRLNRFIAAFDTLAVLSASKVEAVKILAVMQKEIDAVNQAIRDGKQPHEAYDALGDTLSQEWNKITGGGSFVSALFPLGRYLKLAANNADHFGEWAQQAYIAGHIAALQHAAAAHASRDDKQLEVAYAMNAFADHFLTDLFSAGHLRVPRKALAAAVTPSDLGSLITRFMHDEDSKFGLNVRNGNGEQWRAYGDKRYFDAIDSANRIHVNKAVQLSADEVFATYLSGTVPVASSFAALKQLPDLQAALNLETNFSPLLRLEGSKVLRRKDVNNLNDTATVDDWWGWSTYLLLKDYHPTGNVA
;
A
#
# COMPACT_ATOMS: atom_id res chain seq x y z
N MET A 1 -23.96 69.11 23.52
CA MET A 1 -22.70 68.99 22.77
C MET A 1 -22.09 67.64 23.07
N SER A 2 -21.58 67.01 22.01
CA SER A 2 -21.13 65.62 21.80
C SER A 2 -20.66 64.78 23.00
N GLY A 3 -21.27 63.60 23.13
CA GLY A 3 -20.62 62.42 23.71
C GLY A 3 -20.26 61.46 22.57
N LEU A 4 -18.98 61.42 22.21
CA LEU A 4 -18.42 60.40 21.31
C LEU A 4 -18.36 59.07 22.07
N SER A 5 -19.20 58.12 21.68
CA SER A 5 -19.10 56.73 22.11
C SER A 5 -18.12 56.00 21.19
N THR A 6 -16.96 55.62 21.72
CA THR A 6 -16.05 54.69 21.05
C THR A 6 -16.67 53.29 21.08
N GLN A 7 -17.02 52.75 19.90
CA GLN A 7 -17.35 51.34 19.78
C GLN A 7 -16.11 50.47 20.07
N PRO A 8 -16.24 49.36 20.80
CA PRO A 8 -15.14 48.44 21.00
C PRO A 8 -14.82 47.74 19.68
N GLN A 9 -13.55 47.83 19.26
CA GLN A 9 -13.02 47.11 18.12
C GLN A 9 -12.90 45.63 18.52
N GLU A 10 -13.78 44.78 18.00
CA GLU A 10 -13.69 43.33 18.17
C GLU A 10 -12.40 42.84 17.49
N ASN A 11 -11.54 42.19 18.26
CA ASN A 11 -10.38 41.50 17.70
C ASN A 11 -10.88 40.27 16.93
N PRO A 12 -10.48 40.08 15.65
CA PRO A 12 -10.89 38.92 14.88
C PRO A 12 -10.43 37.64 15.58
N LYS A 13 -11.36 36.71 15.78
CA LYS A 13 -11.07 35.38 16.34
C LYS A 13 -10.28 34.59 15.30
N GLN A 14 -9.01 34.31 15.59
CA GLN A 14 -8.21 33.42 14.77
C GLN A 14 -8.76 31.99 14.89
N VAL A 15 -9.15 31.40 13.76
CA VAL A 15 -9.50 29.99 13.65
C VAL A 15 -8.26 29.26 13.14
N ILE A 16 -7.74 28.32 13.94
CA ILE A 16 -6.65 27.43 13.55
C ILE A 16 -7.30 26.09 13.21
N ALA A 17 -7.08 25.61 11.99
CA ALA A 17 -7.61 24.35 11.48
C ALA A 17 -6.54 23.64 10.65
N CYS A 18 -6.70 22.33 10.44
CA CYS A 18 -5.81 21.56 9.56
C CYS A 18 -6.10 21.93 8.10
N PHE A 19 -5.08 21.84 7.23
CA PHE A 19 -5.25 22.13 5.80
C PHE A 19 -6.34 21.28 5.16
N ASP A 20 -6.45 20.02 5.58
CA ASP A 20 -7.45 19.07 5.08
C ASP A 20 -8.89 19.46 5.45
N ASP A 21 -9.09 20.24 6.52
CA ASP A 21 -10.43 20.68 6.96
C ASP A 21 -11.11 21.58 5.92
N LEU A 22 -10.33 22.23 5.05
CA LEU A 22 -10.80 23.06 3.95
C LEU A 22 -11.55 22.26 2.88
N PHE A 23 -11.29 20.95 2.81
CA PHE A 23 -11.86 20.04 1.80
C PHE A 23 -12.94 19.11 2.36
N THR A 24 -13.28 19.25 3.64
CA THR A 24 -14.40 18.51 4.24
C THR A 24 -15.74 19.05 3.73
N ALA A 25 -16.80 18.24 3.83
CA ALA A 25 -18.15 18.66 3.46
C ALA A 25 -18.66 19.90 4.21
N HIS A 26 -18.01 20.30 5.31
CA HIS A 26 -18.39 21.45 6.13
C HIS A 26 -17.41 22.62 5.98
N GLY A 27 -16.22 22.39 5.42
CA GLY A 27 -15.17 23.38 5.21
C GLY A 27 -14.72 24.09 6.49
N ILE A 28 -13.98 25.19 6.33
CA ILE A 28 -13.66 26.13 7.41
C ILE A 28 -14.55 27.35 7.24
N VAL A 29 -15.34 27.67 8.26
CA VAL A 29 -16.25 28.81 8.24
C VAL A 29 -15.44 30.12 8.34
N ILE A 30 -15.47 30.93 7.29
CA ILE A 30 -14.88 32.27 7.23
C ILE A 30 -16.03 33.29 7.36
N THR A 31 -16.07 34.05 8.46
CA THR A 31 -17.26 34.82 8.86
C THR A 31 -17.16 36.33 8.62
N GLY A 32 -16.05 36.85 8.12
CA GLY A 32 -15.79 38.29 7.99
C GLY A 32 -15.48 38.77 6.57
N ASN A 33 -15.98 39.97 6.23
CA ASN A 33 -15.76 40.64 4.93
C ASN A 33 -14.30 41.10 4.69
N ASN A 34 -13.40 40.94 5.66
CA ASN A 34 -11.97 41.29 5.60
C ASN A 34 -11.06 40.16 6.11
N ASP A 35 -11.56 38.93 6.13
CA ASP A 35 -10.77 37.78 6.57
C ASP A 35 -9.79 37.35 5.46
N TYR A 36 -8.54 37.11 5.82
CA TYR A 36 -7.51 36.59 4.92
C TYR A 36 -7.00 35.25 5.44
N LEU A 37 -6.88 34.27 4.55
CA LEU A 37 -6.30 32.97 4.85
C LEU A 37 -4.76 33.11 4.91
N VAL A 38 -4.18 32.86 6.08
CA VAL A 38 -2.71 32.75 6.22
C VAL A 38 -2.36 31.27 6.27
N LEU A 39 -1.80 30.75 5.18
CA LEU A 39 -1.27 29.39 5.15
C LEU A 39 0.11 29.37 5.82
N HIS A 40 0.20 28.74 6.99
CA HIS A 40 1.46 28.62 7.72
C HIS A 40 2.10 27.26 7.43
N ILE A 41 3.06 27.22 6.52
CA ILE A 41 3.88 26.02 6.28
C ILE A 41 4.97 26.02 7.35
N ALA A 42 4.86 25.15 8.36
CA ALA A 42 5.89 25.05 9.38
C ALA A 42 7.18 24.51 8.77
N GLU A 43 8.28 25.26 8.91
CA GLU A 43 9.61 24.76 8.56
C GLU A 43 9.95 23.54 9.44
N HIS A 44 10.35 22.45 8.79
CA HIS A 44 11.05 21.36 9.43
C HIS A 44 12.27 21.93 10.14
N HIS A 45 12.25 22.11 11.47
CA HIS A 45 13.41 22.02 12.37
C HIS A 45 12.99 22.48 13.78
N ARG A 46 12.59 21.52 14.63
CA ARG A 46 12.85 21.47 16.08
C ARG A 46 12.09 20.27 16.65
N HIS A 47 12.76 19.12 16.72
CA HIS A 47 12.32 18.03 17.60
C HIS A 47 12.45 18.49 19.07
N PRO A 48 11.40 18.41 19.89
CA PRO A 48 11.57 18.45 21.34
C PRO A 48 12.29 17.17 21.82
N PRO A 49 13.07 17.23 22.91
CA PRO A 49 13.79 16.06 23.42
C PRO A 49 12.82 14.97 23.87
N GLN A 50 13.11 13.72 23.49
CA GLN A 50 12.34 12.53 23.82
C GLN A 50 12.19 12.34 25.34
N PRO A 51 11.01 11.94 25.84
CA PRO A 51 10.86 11.41 27.19
C PRO A 51 11.51 10.03 27.29
N THR A 52 12.28 9.82 28.36
CA THR A 52 12.79 8.51 28.75
C THR A 52 11.65 7.65 29.27
N HIS A 53 11.37 6.52 28.60
CA HIS A 53 10.43 5.51 29.11
C HIS A 53 11.17 4.35 29.80
N PRO A 54 10.61 3.81 30.91
CA PRO A 54 11.24 2.75 31.68
C PRO A 54 11.11 1.38 31.00
N THR A 55 12.11 0.55 31.25
CA THR A 55 12.26 -0.83 30.77
C THR A 55 11.12 -1.74 31.24
N GLY A 56 10.28 -2.17 30.30
CA GLY A 56 9.28 -3.24 30.47
C GLY A 56 9.73 -4.53 29.77
N ASN A 57 9.58 -5.66 30.47
CA ASN A 57 10.06 -6.98 30.06
C ASN A 57 9.63 -7.42 28.66
N THR A 58 10.60 -7.94 27.91
CA THR A 58 10.50 -8.50 26.56
C THR A 58 9.66 -9.79 26.54
N LEU A 59 8.52 -9.75 25.85
CA LEU A 59 7.82 -10.97 25.40
C LEU A 59 8.55 -11.53 24.18
N LYS A 60 8.92 -12.82 24.25
CA LYS A 60 9.50 -13.57 23.12
C LYS A 60 8.44 -13.76 22.04
N GLY A 61 8.46 -12.93 21.00
CA GLY A 61 7.66 -13.07 19.79
C GLY A 61 8.54 -13.36 18.58
N THR A 62 8.21 -14.39 17.81
CA THR A 62 8.75 -14.57 16.45
C THR A 62 8.19 -13.47 15.55
N PRO A 63 8.99 -12.79 14.70
CA PRO A 63 8.50 -11.73 13.84
C PRO A 63 7.50 -12.28 12.80
N VAL A 64 6.36 -11.60 12.65
CA VAL A 64 5.22 -12.01 11.81
C VAL A 64 5.02 -11.02 10.67
N LEU A 65 4.88 -11.48 9.43
CA LEU A 65 4.64 -10.65 8.24
C LEU A 65 3.38 -9.77 8.42
N ARG A 66 3.49 -8.47 8.06
CA ARG A 66 2.48 -7.42 8.23
C ARG A 66 1.97 -6.96 6.86
N PHE A 67 0.72 -6.51 6.81
CA PHE A 67 0.08 -5.93 5.62
C PHE A 67 -0.84 -4.78 6.06
N GLU A 68 -0.93 -3.74 5.24
CA GLU A 68 -1.58 -2.46 5.55
C GLU A 68 -2.88 -2.27 4.75
N GLY A 69 -3.85 -3.17 4.97
CA GLY A 69 -5.10 -3.20 4.21
C GLY A 69 -5.93 -1.90 4.28
N GLY A 70 -5.80 -1.11 5.36
CA GLY A 70 -6.45 0.19 5.49
C GLY A 70 -5.95 1.22 4.47
N GLU A 71 -4.66 1.23 4.15
CA GLU A 71 -4.06 2.15 3.17
C GLU A 71 -4.56 1.82 1.76
N HIS A 72 -4.56 0.53 1.40
CA HIS A 72 -5.14 0.04 0.15
C HIS A 72 -6.62 0.40 0.00
N THR A 73 -7.41 0.24 1.07
CA THR A 73 -8.83 0.62 1.07
C THR A 73 -8.97 2.11 0.76
N ALA A 74 -8.22 2.96 1.45
CA ALA A 74 -8.29 4.41 1.25
C ALA A 74 -7.89 4.86 -0.15
N ILE A 75 -6.82 4.28 -0.73
CA ILE A 75 -6.40 4.55 -2.11
C ILE A 75 -7.51 4.19 -3.10
N GLY A 76 -8.04 2.97 -3.01
CA GLY A 76 -9.06 2.51 -3.95
C GLY A 76 -10.39 3.26 -3.80
N ASP A 77 -10.81 3.56 -2.57
CA ASP A 77 -12.08 4.24 -2.29
C ASP A 77 -12.11 5.72 -2.75
N GLN A 78 -10.94 6.34 -2.94
CA GLN A 78 -10.79 7.68 -3.52
C GLN A 78 -10.89 7.70 -5.05
N THR A 79 -10.90 6.53 -5.70
CA THR A 79 -10.99 6.43 -7.16
C THR A 79 -12.37 6.83 -7.66
N LEU A 80 -12.42 7.51 -8.80
CA LEU A 80 -13.65 7.92 -9.46
C LEU A 80 -14.01 6.90 -10.55
N LEU A 81 -15.19 6.26 -10.42
CA LEU A 81 -15.69 5.25 -11.36
C LEU A 81 -16.77 5.84 -12.28
N ARG A 82 -16.88 5.31 -13.50
CA ARG A 82 -17.90 5.70 -14.48
C ARG A 82 -18.61 4.45 -15.00
N PHE A 83 -19.92 4.59 -15.22
CA PHE A 83 -20.75 3.52 -15.78
C PHE A 83 -21.46 3.97 -17.05
N VAL A 84 -21.61 5.28 -17.25
CA VAL A 84 -22.32 5.87 -18.39
C VAL A 84 -21.45 6.96 -19.01
N GLU A 85 -21.38 6.96 -20.35
CA GLU A 85 -20.63 7.96 -21.10
C GLU A 85 -21.17 9.37 -20.79
N ASN A 86 -20.26 10.31 -20.52
CA ASN A 86 -20.56 11.71 -20.16
C ASN A 86 -21.33 11.94 -18.84
N ALA A 87 -21.60 10.90 -18.04
CA ALA A 87 -22.11 11.08 -16.68
C ALA A 87 -20.99 11.51 -15.73
N GLU A 88 -21.34 12.26 -14.67
CA GLU A 88 -20.41 12.54 -13.57
C GLU A 88 -19.89 11.24 -12.96
N PRO A 89 -18.59 11.15 -12.66
CA PRO A 89 -18.06 9.95 -12.03
C PRO A 89 -18.51 9.85 -10.57
N ILE A 90 -18.56 8.64 -10.06
CA ILE A 90 -18.97 8.34 -8.69
C ILE A 90 -17.73 7.91 -7.91
N LEU A 91 -17.53 8.45 -6.71
CA LEU A 91 -16.49 7.96 -5.81
C LEU A 91 -16.69 6.47 -5.52
N ALA A 92 -15.63 5.69 -5.65
CA ALA A 92 -15.65 4.24 -5.51
C ALA A 92 -16.14 3.78 -4.13
N HIS A 93 -15.91 4.57 -3.08
CA HIS A 93 -16.45 4.29 -1.74
C HIS A 93 -17.99 4.26 -1.68
N ASN A 94 -18.68 4.86 -2.65
CA ASN A 94 -20.15 4.86 -2.76
C ASN A 94 -20.67 3.78 -3.71
N VAL A 95 -19.79 2.99 -4.33
CA VAL A 95 -20.14 1.99 -5.35
C VAL A 95 -19.93 0.59 -4.79
N GLN A 96 -20.96 -0.25 -4.86
CA GLN A 96 -20.84 -1.68 -4.61
C GLN A 96 -20.61 -2.41 -5.93
N LEU A 97 -19.55 -3.19 -6.01
CA LEU A 97 -19.20 -4.01 -7.17
C LEU A 97 -19.69 -5.44 -6.93
N HIS A 98 -20.73 -5.88 -7.65
CA HIS A 98 -21.37 -7.16 -7.40
C HIS A 98 -20.58 -8.33 -8.02
N LEU A 99 -19.94 -9.14 -7.18
CA LEU A 99 -19.20 -10.33 -7.60
C LEU A 99 -20.13 -11.53 -7.86
N PRO A 100 -19.69 -12.54 -8.65
CA PRO A 100 -20.49 -13.73 -8.97
C PRO A 100 -21.01 -14.51 -7.75
N ASN A 101 -20.25 -14.55 -6.65
CA ASN A 101 -20.67 -15.19 -5.39
C ASN A 101 -21.66 -14.36 -4.55
N GLY A 102 -22.09 -13.20 -5.04
CA GLY A 102 -23.00 -12.28 -4.37
C GLY A 102 -22.35 -11.45 -3.25
N PHE A 103 -21.03 -11.41 -3.17
CA PHE A 103 -20.30 -10.41 -2.39
C PHE A 103 -20.32 -9.08 -3.15
N ALA A 104 -20.50 -7.96 -2.44
CA ALA A 104 -20.66 -6.63 -3.05
C ALA A 104 -19.75 -5.59 -2.37
N PRO A 105 -18.41 -5.74 -2.48
CA PRO A 105 -17.43 -4.81 -1.91
C PRO A 105 -17.34 -3.49 -2.67
N THR A 106 -16.72 -2.48 -2.06
CA THR A 106 -16.21 -1.30 -2.79
C THR A 106 -14.94 -1.63 -3.56
N TYR A 107 -14.51 -0.73 -4.44
CA TYR A 107 -13.22 -0.85 -5.14
C TYR A 107 -12.05 -0.96 -4.14
N GLY A 108 -11.99 -0.07 -3.14
CA GLY A 108 -10.95 -0.10 -2.11
C GLY A 108 -10.94 -1.39 -1.31
N GLN A 109 -12.11 -1.95 -0.99
CA GLN A 109 -12.19 -3.24 -0.32
C GLN A 109 -11.67 -4.39 -1.18
N VAL A 110 -11.91 -4.41 -2.50
CA VAL A 110 -11.33 -5.44 -3.37
C VAL A 110 -9.81 -5.27 -3.46
N LEU A 111 -9.33 -4.02 -3.58
CA LEU A 111 -7.91 -3.69 -3.61
C LEU A 111 -7.20 -4.19 -2.35
N ALA A 112 -7.77 -3.95 -1.16
CA ALA A 112 -7.20 -4.39 0.10
C ALA A 112 -7.29 -5.91 0.35
N LEU A 113 -8.17 -6.62 -0.37
CA LEU A 113 -8.35 -8.06 -0.23
C LEU A 113 -7.49 -8.87 -1.21
N GLY A 114 -7.18 -8.30 -2.38
CA GLY A 114 -6.34 -8.94 -3.39
C GLY A 114 -4.92 -9.14 -2.90
N GLY A 115 -4.26 -10.23 -3.32
CA GLY A 115 -2.86 -10.53 -2.99
C GLY A 115 -2.60 -11.00 -1.55
N ASP A 116 -3.16 -10.31 -0.56
CA ASP A 116 -2.90 -10.53 0.87
C ASP A 116 -3.81 -11.56 1.50
N PHE A 117 -5.09 -11.50 1.15
CA PHE A 117 -6.13 -12.34 1.74
C PHE A 117 -6.67 -13.36 0.76
N TYR A 118 -6.68 -13.03 -0.52
CA TYR A 118 -7.18 -13.85 -1.61
C TYR A 118 -6.11 -14.01 -2.70
N GLY A 119 -5.93 -15.24 -3.15
CA GLY A 119 -4.83 -15.67 -3.99
C GLY A 119 -4.51 -17.15 -3.79
N ILE A 120 -3.51 -17.63 -4.52
CA ILE A 120 -3.05 -19.02 -4.47
C ILE A 120 -1.58 -19.04 -4.07
N ALA A 121 -1.30 -19.31 -2.80
CA ALA A 121 0.03 -19.14 -2.20
C ALA A 121 1.14 -19.97 -2.86
N ASP A 122 0.84 -21.15 -3.41
CA ASP A 122 1.79 -22.01 -4.11
C ASP A 122 1.87 -21.72 -5.62
N ARG A 123 1.08 -20.77 -6.12
CA ARG A 123 1.05 -20.38 -7.53
C ARG A 123 1.04 -18.86 -7.70
N PRO A 124 2.13 -18.16 -7.31
CA PRO A 124 2.27 -16.73 -7.62
C PRO A 124 2.00 -16.43 -9.09
N ILE A 125 1.40 -15.28 -9.34
CA ILE A 125 1.02 -14.79 -10.66
C ILE A 125 2.28 -14.59 -11.50
N SER A 126 3.30 -13.92 -10.97
CA SER A 126 4.56 -13.61 -11.65
C SER A 126 5.39 -14.84 -12.02
N ASP A 127 5.15 -15.99 -11.39
CA ASP A 127 5.81 -17.25 -11.73
C ASP A 127 5.28 -17.89 -13.02
N GLY A 128 4.23 -17.30 -13.62
CA GLY A 128 3.73 -17.76 -14.91
C GLY A 128 4.77 -17.56 -16.02
N ALA A 129 5.12 -18.63 -16.72
CA ALA A 129 6.23 -18.63 -17.68
C ALA A 129 5.95 -17.77 -18.94
N THR A 130 4.68 -17.56 -19.26
CA THR A 130 4.23 -16.75 -20.40
C THR A 130 3.19 -15.72 -19.96
N PRO A 131 2.97 -14.63 -20.73
CA PRO A 131 1.89 -13.68 -20.43
C PRO A 131 0.52 -14.35 -20.25
N SER A 132 0.21 -15.38 -21.04
CA SER A 132 -1.06 -16.13 -20.92
C SER A 132 -1.12 -16.98 -19.65
N ASP A 133 -0.01 -17.58 -19.20
CA ASP A 133 0.04 -18.31 -17.93
C ASP A 133 -0.18 -17.35 -16.74
N ARG A 134 0.48 -16.18 -16.75
CA ARG A 134 0.27 -15.15 -15.72
C ARG A 134 -1.18 -14.67 -15.69
N LEU A 135 -1.79 -14.43 -16.85
CA LEU A 135 -3.22 -14.09 -16.97
C LEU A 135 -4.11 -15.15 -16.31
N ASN A 136 -3.89 -16.43 -16.63
CA ASN A 136 -4.68 -17.53 -16.06
C ASN A 136 -4.48 -17.67 -14.54
N ARG A 137 -3.26 -17.42 -14.04
CA ARG A 137 -2.97 -17.42 -12.60
C ARG A 137 -3.66 -16.26 -11.88
N PHE A 138 -3.64 -15.07 -12.48
CA PHE A 138 -4.39 -13.93 -11.95
C PHE A 138 -5.88 -14.24 -11.85
N ILE A 139 -6.50 -14.74 -12.92
CA ILE A 139 -7.93 -15.10 -12.92
C ILE A 139 -8.21 -16.12 -11.81
N ALA A 140 -7.39 -17.17 -11.70
CA ALA A 140 -7.56 -18.16 -10.64
C ALA A 140 -7.39 -17.57 -9.23
N ALA A 141 -6.51 -16.60 -9.04
CA ALA A 141 -6.35 -15.87 -7.77
C ALA A 141 -7.58 -15.01 -7.45
N PHE A 142 -8.06 -14.22 -8.41
CA PHE A 142 -9.28 -13.41 -8.27
C PHE A 142 -10.51 -14.27 -7.98
N ASP A 143 -10.65 -15.43 -8.62
CA ASP A 143 -11.77 -16.35 -8.41
C ASP A 143 -11.84 -16.89 -6.97
N THR A 144 -10.71 -16.93 -6.25
CA THR A 144 -10.72 -17.27 -4.82
C THR A 144 -11.51 -16.28 -3.99
N LEU A 145 -11.60 -15.01 -4.41
CA LEU A 145 -12.46 -13.98 -3.81
C LEU A 145 -13.86 -14.00 -4.44
N ALA A 146 -13.94 -14.03 -5.77
CA ALA A 146 -15.13 -13.64 -6.50
C ALA A 146 -16.16 -14.77 -6.75
N VAL A 147 -15.73 -16.04 -6.75
CA VAL A 147 -16.57 -17.17 -7.18
C VAL A 147 -17.00 -18.06 -6.02
N LEU A 148 -16.14 -18.27 -5.03
CA LEU A 148 -16.44 -19.18 -3.92
C LEU A 148 -17.45 -18.56 -2.94
N SER A 149 -18.54 -19.25 -2.64
CA SER A 149 -19.57 -18.75 -1.71
C SER A 149 -19.05 -18.57 -0.28
N ALA A 150 -18.10 -19.40 0.16
CA ALA A 150 -17.47 -19.28 1.48
C ALA A 150 -16.68 -17.97 1.63
N SER A 151 -16.09 -17.47 0.55
CA SER A 151 -15.29 -16.25 0.54
C SER A 151 -16.10 -15.02 0.91
N LYS A 152 -17.39 -14.95 0.55
CA LYS A 152 -18.26 -13.84 0.98
C LYS A 152 -18.31 -13.67 2.50
N VAL A 153 -18.52 -14.76 3.24
CA VAL A 153 -18.63 -14.72 4.70
C VAL A 153 -17.28 -14.45 5.36
N GLU A 154 -16.21 -14.99 4.77
CA GLU A 154 -14.84 -14.79 5.24
C GLU A 154 -14.37 -13.34 5.01
N ALA A 155 -14.58 -12.79 3.82
CA ALA A 155 -14.20 -11.42 3.45
C ALA A 155 -14.83 -10.39 4.40
N VAL A 156 -16.11 -10.55 4.75
CA VAL A 156 -16.78 -9.67 5.74
C VAL A 156 -16.07 -9.69 7.10
N LYS A 157 -15.58 -10.86 7.54
CA LYS A 157 -14.82 -10.96 8.81
C LYS A 157 -13.44 -10.31 8.70
N ILE A 158 -12.76 -10.49 7.56
CA ILE A 158 -11.46 -9.87 7.30
C ILE A 158 -11.59 -8.34 7.34
N LEU A 159 -12.57 -7.79 6.60
CA LEU A 159 -12.86 -6.37 6.55
C LEU A 159 -13.26 -5.82 7.92
N ALA A 160 -13.97 -6.58 8.75
CA ALA A 160 -14.29 -6.15 10.12
C ALA A 160 -13.04 -6.02 11.01
N VAL A 161 -12.02 -6.86 10.80
CA VAL A 161 -10.73 -6.71 11.51
C VAL A 161 -9.94 -5.53 10.95
N MET A 162 -9.96 -5.33 9.63
CA MET A 162 -9.34 -4.17 8.97
C MET A 162 -9.97 -2.85 9.43
N GLN A 163 -11.28 -2.82 9.69
CA GLN A 163 -11.93 -1.64 10.24
C GLN A 163 -11.35 -1.21 11.60
N LYS A 164 -10.84 -2.15 12.42
CA LYS A 164 -10.18 -1.81 13.68
C LYS A 164 -8.88 -1.02 13.46
N GLU A 165 -8.15 -1.35 12.40
CA GLU A 165 -6.95 -0.62 11.97
C GLU A 165 -7.33 0.81 11.54
N ILE A 166 -8.30 0.91 10.63
CA ILE A 166 -8.82 2.19 10.11
C ILE A 166 -9.32 3.08 11.26
N ASP A 167 -10.06 2.52 12.22
CA ASP A 167 -10.58 3.25 13.37
C ASP A 167 -9.46 3.78 14.27
N ALA A 168 -8.41 2.99 14.49
CA ALA A 168 -7.25 3.39 15.29
C ALA A 168 -6.45 4.52 14.62
N VAL A 169 -6.23 4.41 13.29
CA VAL A 169 -5.55 5.46 12.50
C VAL A 169 -6.37 6.75 12.51
N ASN A 170 -7.67 6.66 12.25
CA ASN A 170 -8.57 7.82 12.30
C ASN A 170 -8.60 8.46 13.69
N GLN A 171 -8.50 7.66 14.76
CA GLN A 171 -8.39 8.19 16.11
C GLN A 171 -7.05 8.92 16.33
N ALA A 172 -5.93 8.36 15.87
CA ALA A 172 -4.63 9.03 15.96
C ALA A 172 -4.64 10.38 15.24
N ILE A 173 -5.24 10.46 14.05
CA ILE A 173 -5.42 11.70 13.30
C ILE A 173 -6.25 12.71 14.10
N ARG A 174 -7.41 12.29 14.66
CA ARG A 174 -8.25 13.16 15.50
C ARG A 174 -7.53 13.67 16.75
N ASP A 175 -6.63 12.87 17.30
CA ASP A 175 -5.82 13.22 18.47
C ASP A 175 -4.60 14.10 18.11
N GLY A 176 -4.38 14.42 16.83
CA GLY A 176 -3.22 15.18 16.36
C GLY A 176 -1.89 14.42 16.43
N LYS A 177 -1.94 13.09 16.53
CA LYS A 177 -0.76 12.20 16.50
C LYS A 177 -0.40 11.83 15.07
N GLN A 178 0.83 11.34 14.87
CA GLN A 178 1.18 10.78 13.56
C GLN A 178 0.44 9.45 13.34
N PRO A 179 -0.21 9.24 12.17
CA PRO A 179 -0.92 8.01 11.86
C PRO A 179 -0.11 6.74 12.09
N HIS A 180 1.19 6.76 11.77
CA HIS A 180 2.03 5.58 11.98
C HIS A 180 2.14 5.10 13.43
N GLU A 181 1.93 5.99 14.40
CA GLU A 181 1.90 5.62 15.83
C GLU A 181 0.76 4.65 16.14
N ALA A 182 -0.35 4.70 15.39
CA ALA A 182 -1.46 3.76 15.53
C ALA A 182 -1.05 2.35 15.09
N TYR A 183 -0.37 2.23 13.94
CA TYR A 183 0.14 0.95 13.46
C TYR A 183 1.18 0.34 14.43
N ASP A 184 2.06 1.18 14.99
CA ASP A 184 3.03 0.75 15.99
C ASP A 184 2.34 0.23 17.27
N ALA A 185 1.25 0.88 17.70
CA ALA A 185 0.49 0.48 18.88
C ALA A 185 -0.34 -0.80 18.67
N LEU A 186 -0.94 -0.98 17.49
CA LEU A 186 -1.68 -2.20 17.13
C LEU A 186 -0.77 -3.43 17.08
N GLY A 187 0.48 -3.25 16.65
CA GLY A 187 1.43 -4.35 16.53
C GLY A 187 0.88 -5.50 15.67
N ASP A 188 1.09 -6.74 16.12
CA ASP A 188 0.75 -7.94 15.33
C ASP A 188 -0.60 -8.56 15.70
N THR A 189 -1.44 -7.88 16.50
CA THR A 189 -2.70 -8.47 16.98
C THR A 189 -3.69 -8.72 15.85
N LEU A 190 -3.71 -7.85 14.83
CA LEU A 190 -4.63 -8.00 13.70
C LEU A 190 -4.22 -9.17 12.79
N SER A 191 -2.93 -9.34 12.51
CA SER A 191 -2.39 -10.48 11.76
C SER A 191 -2.74 -11.82 12.40
N GLN A 192 -2.79 -11.89 13.74
CA GLN A 192 -3.25 -13.09 14.47
C GLN A 192 -4.74 -13.38 14.25
N GLU A 193 -5.58 -12.35 14.22
CA GLU A 193 -7.01 -12.50 13.93
C GLU A 193 -7.24 -12.93 12.47
N TRP A 194 -6.58 -12.28 11.52
CA TRP A 194 -6.64 -12.64 10.10
C TRP A 194 -6.15 -14.05 9.81
N ASN A 195 -5.08 -14.49 10.48
CA ASN A 195 -4.61 -15.86 10.36
C ASN A 195 -5.69 -16.86 10.79
N LYS A 196 -6.38 -16.61 11.91
CA LYS A 196 -7.49 -17.46 12.38
C LYS A 196 -8.66 -17.45 11.41
N ILE A 197 -9.04 -16.28 10.90
CA ILE A 197 -10.16 -16.15 9.95
C ILE A 197 -9.88 -16.95 8.68
N THR A 198 -8.64 -16.94 8.20
CA THR A 198 -8.22 -17.62 6.97
C THR A 198 -7.79 -19.08 7.18
N GLY A 199 -8.26 -19.72 8.26
CA GLY A 199 -8.09 -21.15 8.51
C GLY A 199 -6.80 -21.56 9.22
N GLY A 200 -6.09 -20.61 9.81
CA GLY A 200 -4.90 -20.84 10.64
C GLY A 200 -5.17 -20.78 12.14
N GLY A 201 -4.09 -20.81 12.91
CA GLY A 201 -4.11 -20.72 14.37
C GLY A 201 -4.60 -21.98 15.07
N SER A 202 -4.30 -22.07 16.36
CA SER A 202 -4.61 -23.18 17.24
C SER A 202 -4.86 -22.67 18.67
N PHE A 203 -5.20 -23.58 19.58
CA PHE A 203 -5.40 -23.27 21.00
C PHE A 203 -4.11 -22.79 21.69
N VAL A 204 -2.94 -23.16 21.17
CA VAL A 204 -1.62 -22.77 21.74
C VAL A 204 -0.96 -21.61 21.02
N SER A 205 -1.36 -21.31 19.78
CA SER A 205 -0.75 -20.24 18.99
C SER A 205 -1.74 -19.67 18.00
N ALA A 206 -1.92 -18.35 18.02
CA ALA A 206 -2.74 -17.67 17.02
C ALA A 206 -2.11 -17.70 15.61
N LEU A 207 -0.81 -17.95 15.50
CA LEU A 207 -0.06 -17.88 14.25
C LEU A 207 0.12 -19.25 13.59
N PHE A 208 0.07 -20.34 14.37
CA PHE A 208 0.32 -21.69 13.86
C PHE A 208 -0.87 -22.63 14.12
N PRO A 209 -1.30 -23.43 13.11
CA PRO A 209 -0.79 -23.49 11.73
C PRO A 209 -1.04 -22.21 10.91
N LEU A 210 -0.35 -22.06 9.79
CA LEU A 210 -0.52 -20.92 8.89
C LEU A 210 -1.84 -21.04 8.11
N GLY A 211 -2.70 -20.04 8.27
CA GLY A 211 -3.87 -19.78 7.43
C GLY A 211 -3.48 -19.22 6.08
N ARG A 212 -4.46 -18.99 5.20
CA ARG A 212 -4.19 -18.50 3.83
C ARG A 212 -3.46 -17.16 3.84
N TYR A 213 -3.81 -16.23 4.74
CA TYR A 213 -3.15 -14.92 4.89
C TYR A 213 -1.64 -15.06 5.12
N LEU A 214 -1.22 -15.86 6.12
CA LEU A 214 0.22 -16.03 6.40
C LEU A 214 0.94 -16.87 5.32
N LYS A 215 0.23 -17.76 4.61
CA LYS A 215 0.80 -18.50 3.49
C LYS A 215 1.07 -17.60 2.29
N LEU A 216 0.14 -16.70 1.96
CA LEU A 216 0.33 -15.69 0.93
C LEU A 216 1.52 -14.79 1.29
N ALA A 217 1.57 -14.31 2.53
CA ALA A 217 2.69 -13.54 3.06
C ALA A 217 4.05 -14.23 2.88
N ALA A 218 4.11 -15.55 3.14
CA ALA A 218 5.34 -16.30 3.05
C ALA A 218 5.86 -16.42 1.60
N ASN A 219 4.96 -16.50 0.61
CA ASN A 219 5.27 -16.60 -0.81
C ASN A 219 4.63 -15.47 -1.62
N ASN A 220 5.01 -14.23 -1.31
CA ASN A 220 4.44 -12.99 -1.86
C ASN A 220 5.38 -12.29 -2.85
N ALA A 221 6.05 -13.04 -3.73
CA ALA A 221 6.94 -12.39 -4.71
C ALA A 221 6.21 -11.37 -5.60
N ASP A 222 4.91 -11.59 -5.86
CA ASP A 222 4.02 -10.70 -6.62
C ASP A 222 3.85 -9.31 -6.01
N HIS A 223 4.39 -9.05 -4.82
CA HIS A 223 4.36 -7.73 -4.17
C HIS A 223 5.57 -6.85 -4.53
N PHE A 224 6.64 -7.46 -5.06
CA PHE A 224 7.94 -6.78 -5.13
C PHE A 224 8.38 -6.49 -6.58
N GLY A 225 8.73 -5.23 -6.84
CA GLY A 225 9.45 -4.77 -8.03
C GLY A 225 8.87 -5.31 -9.35
N GLU A 226 9.73 -5.88 -10.19
CA GLU A 226 9.31 -6.36 -11.52
C GLU A 226 8.23 -7.46 -11.46
N TRP A 227 8.13 -8.19 -10.35
CA TRP A 227 7.16 -9.26 -10.16
C TRP A 227 5.77 -8.70 -9.90
N ALA A 228 5.66 -7.62 -9.10
CA ALA A 228 4.41 -6.88 -8.92
C ALA A 228 3.96 -6.21 -10.20
N GLN A 229 4.91 -5.65 -10.97
CA GLN A 229 4.59 -5.08 -12.27
C GLN A 229 4.00 -6.14 -13.21
N GLN A 230 4.53 -7.36 -13.21
CA GLN A 230 3.98 -8.47 -14.00
C GLN A 230 2.61 -8.94 -13.50
N ALA A 231 2.39 -8.97 -12.18
CA ALA A 231 1.10 -9.33 -11.59
C ALA A 231 0.02 -8.30 -11.93
N TYR A 232 0.32 -7.01 -11.77
CA TYR A 232 -0.54 -5.91 -12.21
C TYR A 232 -0.87 -6.01 -13.70
N ILE A 233 0.13 -6.15 -14.58
CA ILE A 233 -0.09 -6.24 -16.03
C ILE A 233 -1.03 -7.40 -16.38
N ALA A 234 -0.83 -8.57 -15.77
CA ALA A 234 -1.70 -9.72 -16.00
C ALA A 234 -3.14 -9.45 -15.55
N GLY A 235 -3.30 -8.83 -14.38
CA GLY A 235 -4.61 -8.50 -13.83
C GLY A 235 -5.36 -7.41 -14.57
N HIS A 236 -4.66 -6.34 -14.92
CA HIS A 236 -5.21 -5.24 -15.69
C HIS A 236 -5.65 -5.74 -17.08
N ILE A 237 -4.87 -6.60 -17.75
CA ILE A 237 -5.31 -7.24 -19.01
C ILE A 237 -6.60 -8.05 -18.80
N ALA A 238 -6.72 -8.82 -17.71
CA ALA A 238 -7.96 -9.57 -17.42
C ALA A 238 -9.16 -8.62 -17.27
N ALA A 239 -8.99 -7.54 -16.51
CA ALA A 239 -10.01 -6.52 -16.30
C ALA A 239 -10.44 -5.86 -17.61
N LEU A 240 -9.49 -5.45 -18.47
CA LEU A 240 -9.76 -4.85 -19.77
C LEU A 240 -10.46 -5.83 -20.71
N GLN A 241 -10.06 -7.10 -20.74
CA GLN A 241 -10.75 -8.14 -21.52
C GLN A 241 -12.20 -8.32 -21.05
N HIS A 242 -12.43 -8.28 -19.74
CA HIS A 242 -13.76 -8.37 -19.16
C HIS A 242 -14.60 -7.13 -19.49
N ALA A 243 -14.03 -5.92 -19.44
CA ALA A 243 -14.68 -4.69 -19.87
C ALA A 243 -15.04 -4.69 -21.37
N ALA A 244 -14.16 -5.21 -22.23
CA ALA A 244 -14.46 -5.35 -23.65
C ALA A 244 -15.58 -6.38 -23.92
N ALA A 245 -15.70 -7.43 -23.10
CA ALA A 245 -16.82 -8.36 -23.16
C ALA A 245 -18.14 -7.72 -22.64
N ALA A 246 -18.04 -6.87 -21.61
CA ALA A 246 -19.16 -6.08 -21.10
C ALA A 246 -19.70 -5.12 -22.18
N HIS A 247 -18.82 -4.48 -22.96
CA HIS A 247 -19.23 -3.65 -24.11
C HIS A 247 -20.15 -4.40 -25.09
N ALA A 248 -19.74 -5.61 -25.47
CA ALA A 248 -20.47 -6.43 -26.44
C ALA A 248 -21.85 -6.87 -25.94
N SER A 249 -22.00 -7.05 -24.63
CA SER A 249 -23.25 -7.48 -23.98
C SER A 249 -24.12 -6.33 -23.48
N ARG A 250 -23.56 -5.12 -23.33
CA ARG A 250 -24.19 -3.96 -22.66
C ARG A 250 -24.71 -4.29 -21.27
N ASP A 251 -23.97 -5.13 -20.54
CA ASP A 251 -24.29 -5.53 -19.18
C ASP A 251 -23.40 -4.79 -18.18
N ASP A 252 -23.96 -3.78 -17.53
CA ASP A 252 -23.24 -2.98 -16.53
C ASP A 252 -22.74 -3.84 -15.34
N LYS A 253 -23.35 -5.01 -15.08
CA LYS A 253 -22.86 -5.94 -14.05
C LYS A 253 -21.52 -6.56 -14.45
N GLN A 254 -21.29 -6.78 -15.74
CA GLN A 254 -19.97 -7.23 -16.21
C GLN A 254 -18.95 -6.10 -16.08
N LEU A 255 -19.34 -4.84 -16.25
CA LEU A 255 -18.46 -3.71 -15.97
C LEU A 255 -18.07 -3.64 -14.48
N GLU A 256 -19.01 -3.89 -13.57
CA GLU A 256 -18.70 -3.98 -12.13
C GLU A 256 -17.65 -5.07 -11.82
N VAL A 257 -17.77 -6.25 -12.44
CA VAL A 257 -16.77 -7.32 -12.30
C VAL A 257 -15.44 -6.93 -12.92
N ALA A 258 -15.43 -6.21 -14.04
CA ALA A 258 -14.20 -5.68 -14.64
C ALA A 258 -13.50 -4.70 -13.69
N TYR A 259 -14.25 -3.81 -13.04
CA TYR A 259 -13.70 -2.93 -12.01
C TYR A 259 -13.18 -3.69 -10.80
N ALA A 260 -13.86 -4.75 -10.35
CA ALA A 260 -13.36 -5.57 -9.25
C ALA A 260 -12.08 -6.33 -9.63
N MET A 261 -12.00 -6.87 -10.85
CA MET A 261 -10.75 -7.45 -11.36
C MET A 261 -9.63 -6.39 -11.38
N ASN A 262 -9.95 -5.17 -11.80
CA ASN A 262 -8.97 -4.09 -11.83
C ASN A 262 -8.50 -3.70 -10.43
N ALA A 263 -9.41 -3.56 -9.47
CA ALA A 263 -9.08 -3.29 -8.08
C ALA A 263 -8.16 -4.37 -7.49
N PHE A 264 -8.43 -5.64 -7.78
CA PHE A 264 -7.57 -6.75 -7.35
C PHE A 264 -6.19 -6.68 -8.00
N ALA A 265 -6.09 -6.23 -9.25
CA ALA A 265 -4.80 -5.99 -9.92
C ALA A 265 -4.08 -4.76 -9.35
N ASP A 266 -4.83 -3.71 -9.02
CA ASP A 266 -4.31 -2.45 -8.47
C ASP A 266 -3.68 -2.64 -7.09
N HIS A 267 -3.99 -3.70 -6.35
CA HIS A 267 -3.22 -4.10 -5.17
C HIS A 267 -1.70 -4.12 -5.48
N PHE A 268 -1.31 -4.89 -6.50
CA PHE A 268 0.09 -4.98 -6.94
C PHE A 268 0.60 -3.67 -7.58
N LEU A 269 -0.30 -2.85 -8.13
CA LEU A 269 0.06 -1.50 -8.60
C LEU A 269 0.42 -0.59 -7.42
N THR A 270 -0.35 -0.63 -6.35
CA THR A 270 -0.15 0.20 -5.15
C THR A 270 1.09 -0.20 -4.37
N ASP A 271 1.44 -1.50 -4.35
CA ASP A 271 2.71 -1.96 -3.77
C ASP A 271 3.92 -1.27 -4.45
N LEU A 272 3.83 -1.01 -5.75
CA LEU A 272 4.88 -0.31 -6.51
C LEU A 272 4.98 1.19 -6.19
N PHE A 273 4.18 1.71 -5.27
CA PHE A 273 4.38 3.05 -4.69
C PHE A 273 4.89 3.00 -3.26
N SER A 274 4.98 1.82 -2.65
CA SER A 274 5.57 1.66 -1.33
C SER A 274 7.05 1.31 -1.45
N ALA A 275 7.91 2.15 -0.87
CA ALA A 275 9.36 2.05 -1.02
C ALA A 275 9.93 0.67 -0.63
N GLY A 276 9.33 0.00 0.36
CA GLY A 276 9.70 -1.34 0.80
C GLY A 276 9.55 -2.43 -0.25
N HIS A 277 8.77 -2.18 -1.31
CA HIS A 277 8.51 -3.15 -2.36
C HIS A 277 9.34 -2.92 -3.63
N LEU A 278 10.04 -1.79 -3.76
CA LEU A 278 10.70 -1.39 -5.01
C LEU A 278 11.98 -2.17 -5.30
N ARG A 279 12.89 -2.22 -4.32
CA ARG A 279 14.27 -2.71 -4.52
C ARG A 279 14.65 -3.93 -3.70
N VAL A 280 13.73 -4.46 -2.90
CA VAL A 280 13.95 -5.68 -2.10
C VAL A 280 14.05 -6.90 -3.02
N PRO A 281 15.17 -7.65 -3.02
CA PRO A 281 15.35 -8.78 -3.94
C PRO A 281 14.66 -10.06 -3.42
N ARG A 282 13.32 -10.02 -3.29
CA ARG A 282 12.48 -11.02 -2.59
C ARG A 282 12.73 -12.46 -3.07
N LYS A 283 12.61 -12.74 -4.38
CA LYS A 283 12.83 -14.09 -4.93
C LYS A 283 14.26 -14.59 -4.73
N ALA A 284 15.25 -13.73 -4.97
CA ALA A 284 16.65 -14.09 -4.82
C ALA A 284 17.00 -14.40 -3.36
N LEU A 285 16.43 -13.67 -2.40
CA LEU A 285 16.60 -13.92 -0.97
C LEU A 285 15.97 -15.24 -0.51
N ALA A 286 14.75 -15.54 -0.97
CA ALA A 286 14.09 -16.81 -0.68
C ALA A 286 14.90 -18.02 -1.22
N ALA A 287 15.61 -17.85 -2.34
CA ALA A 287 16.49 -18.87 -2.90
C ALA A 287 17.86 -18.94 -2.20
N ALA A 288 18.40 -17.81 -1.73
CA ALA A 288 19.75 -17.73 -1.14
C ALA A 288 19.81 -18.15 0.33
N VAL A 289 18.68 -18.11 1.06
CA VAL A 289 18.64 -18.40 2.50
C VAL A 289 17.86 -19.68 2.79
N THR A 290 18.42 -20.56 3.62
CA THR A 290 17.77 -21.80 4.08
C THR A 290 17.53 -21.76 5.60
N PRO A 291 16.30 -22.01 6.09
CA PRO A 291 15.08 -22.23 5.30
C PRO A 291 14.63 -20.95 4.57
N SER A 292 13.89 -21.09 3.47
CA SER A 292 13.40 -19.96 2.67
C SER A 292 12.60 -18.95 3.48
N ASP A 293 11.82 -19.44 4.46
CA ASP A 293 11.04 -18.61 5.38
C ASP A 293 11.93 -17.64 6.18
N LEU A 294 13.16 -18.05 6.53
CA LEU A 294 14.12 -17.16 7.18
C LEU A 294 14.59 -16.06 6.22
N GLY A 295 14.80 -16.40 4.94
CA GLY A 295 15.04 -15.40 3.90
C GLY A 295 13.91 -14.39 3.84
N SER A 296 12.67 -14.89 3.87
CA SER A 296 11.47 -14.05 3.87
C SER A 296 11.36 -13.13 5.10
N LEU A 297 11.80 -13.59 6.28
CA LEU A 297 11.86 -12.75 7.48
C LEU A 297 12.96 -11.69 7.38
N ILE A 298 14.11 -12.02 6.78
CA ILE A 298 15.23 -11.09 6.63
C ILE A 298 14.86 -9.96 5.65
N THR A 299 14.17 -10.27 4.55
CA THR A 299 13.82 -9.23 3.57
C THR A 299 12.91 -8.17 4.18
N ARG A 300 12.13 -8.54 5.21
CA ARG A 300 11.24 -7.61 5.91
C ARG A 300 11.99 -6.47 6.56
N PHE A 301 13.20 -6.67 7.08
CA PHE A 301 13.97 -5.58 7.66
C PHE A 301 14.32 -4.51 6.63
N MET A 302 14.66 -4.92 5.40
CA MET A 302 14.90 -3.98 4.31
C MET A 302 13.60 -3.33 3.84
N HIS A 303 12.51 -4.10 3.73
CA HIS A 303 11.19 -3.59 3.41
C HIS A 303 10.74 -2.49 4.39
N ASP A 304 10.82 -2.76 5.70
CA ASP A 304 10.42 -1.83 6.75
C ASP A 304 11.37 -0.62 6.82
N GLU A 305 12.67 -0.83 6.55
CA GLU A 305 13.67 0.24 6.45
C GLU A 305 13.36 1.21 5.29
N ASP A 306 13.20 0.68 4.08
CA ASP A 306 12.91 1.47 2.89
C ASP A 306 11.56 2.19 3.02
N SER A 307 10.54 1.51 3.56
CA SER A 307 9.22 2.13 3.82
C SER A 307 9.30 3.26 4.84
N LYS A 308 10.08 3.09 5.92
CA LYS A 308 10.21 4.09 6.99
C LYS A 308 11.01 5.32 6.57
N PHE A 309 12.14 5.11 5.91
CA PHE A 309 13.05 6.20 5.58
C PHE A 309 12.75 6.82 4.21
N GLY A 310 12.04 6.10 3.35
CA GLY A 310 11.65 6.51 2.02
C GLY A 310 12.82 6.51 1.02
N LEU A 311 12.48 6.38 -0.26
CA LEU A 311 13.42 6.38 -1.38
C LEU A 311 13.13 7.57 -2.29
N ASN A 312 14.18 8.24 -2.75
CA ASN A 312 14.10 9.18 -3.86
C ASN A 312 13.88 8.38 -5.14
N VAL A 313 12.74 8.61 -5.78
CA VAL A 313 12.28 7.91 -6.96
C VAL A 313 11.96 8.89 -8.08
N ARG A 314 11.87 8.37 -9.30
CA ARG A 314 11.40 9.09 -10.47
C ARG A 314 10.53 8.19 -11.32
N ASN A 315 9.62 8.73 -12.12
CA ASN A 315 8.85 7.94 -13.08
C ASN A 315 9.28 8.16 -14.54
N GLY A 316 8.62 7.47 -15.47
CA GLY A 316 8.88 7.56 -16.90
C GLY A 316 8.59 8.94 -17.52
N ASN A 317 7.86 9.82 -16.82
CA ASN A 317 7.60 11.20 -17.23
C ASN A 317 8.65 12.18 -16.69
N GLY A 318 9.63 11.71 -15.91
CA GLY A 318 10.66 12.53 -15.29
C GLY A 318 10.22 13.25 -14.01
N GLU A 319 9.02 12.99 -13.50
CA GLU A 319 8.58 13.46 -12.18
C GLU A 319 9.44 12.76 -11.10
N GLN A 320 9.86 13.50 -10.09
CA GLN A 320 10.70 13.01 -8.99
C GLN A 320 10.07 13.34 -7.65
N TRP A 321 10.09 12.39 -6.73
CA TRP A 321 9.58 12.58 -5.38
C TRP A 321 10.27 11.62 -4.42
N ARG A 322 9.99 11.78 -3.13
CA ARG A 322 10.37 10.81 -2.11
C ARG A 322 9.17 9.92 -1.80
N ALA A 323 9.29 8.64 -2.13
CA ALA A 323 8.28 7.64 -1.81
C ALA A 323 8.58 7.07 -0.42
N TYR A 324 7.65 7.18 0.52
CA TYR A 324 7.64 6.32 1.70
C TYR A 324 6.82 5.06 1.37
N GLY A 325 6.69 4.15 2.33
CA GLY A 325 5.99 2.90 2.10
C GLY A 325 4.95 2.59 3.16
N ASP A 326 4.71 1.31 3.34
CA ASP A 326 3.74 0.73 4.27
C ASP A 326 3.76 1.48 5.61
N LYS A 327 2.57 1.82 6.10
CA LYS A 327 2.29 2.57 7.34
C LYS A 327 2.55 4.07 7.27
N ARG A 328 2.93 4.59 6.11
CA ARG A 328 3.25 6.00 5.91
C ARG A 328 2.23 6.70 5.03
N TYR A 329 1.25 5.99 4.45
CA TYR A 329 0.30 6.59 3.52
C TYR A 329 -0.36 7.81 4.13
N PHE A 330 -0.82 7.75 5.39
CA PHE A 330 -1.48 8.88 6.04
C PHE A 330 -0.52 9.90 6.68
N ASP A 331 0.79 9.61 6.77
CA ASP A 331 1.75 10.56 7.34
C ASP A 331 1.88 11.78 6.42
N ALA A 332 2.01 12.99 6.99
CA ALA A 332 2.13 14.22 6.19
C ALA A 332 3.32 14.19 5.21
N ILE A 333 4.38 13.47 5.58
CA ILE A 333 5.62 13.35 4.81
C ILE A 333 5.45 12.57 3.50
N ASP A 334 4.41 11.74 3.38
CA ASP A 334 4.15 10.91 2.20
C ASP A 334 3.19 11.56 1.20
N SER A 335 2.85 12.84 1.38
CA SER A 335 1.86 13.54 0.55
C SER A 335 2.17 13.54 -0.95
N ALA A 336 3.45 13.65 -1.33
CA ALA A 336 3.86 13.57 -2.73
C ALA A 336 3.62 12.17 -3.31
N ASN A 337 3.96 11.11 -2.57
CA ASN A 337 3.76 9.73 -2.99
C ASN A 337 2.27 9.40 -3.12
N ARG A 338 1.45 9.87 -2.16
CA ARG A 338 -0.02 9.77 -2.21
C ARG A 338 -0.61 10.31 -3.52
N ILE A 339 -0.13 11.46 -3.99
CA ILE A 339 -0.58 12.05 -5.26
C ILE A 339 -0.28 11.11 -6.43
N HIS A 340 0.91 10.51 -6.46
CA HIS A 340 1.34 9.62 -7.53
C HIS A 340 0.57 8.29 -7.54
N VAL A 341 0.41 7.64 -6.39
CA VAL A 341 -0.34 6.36 -6.30
C VAL A 341 -1.81 6.55 -6.65
N ASN A 342 -2.47 7.59 -6.13
CA ASN A 342 -3.87 7.88 -6.43
C ASN A 342 -4.08 8.19 -7.93
N LYS A 343 -3.14 8.92 -8.54
CA LYS A 343 -3.16 9.19 -9.99
C LYS A 343 -2.98 7.90 -10.80
N ALA A 344 -2.11 6.99 -10.38
CA ALA A 344 -1.89 5.72 -11.07
C ALA A 344 -3.14 4.82 -11.02
N VAL A 345 -3.76 4.69 -9.85
CA VAL A 345 -5.00 3.91 -9.65
C VAL A 345 -6.18 4.54 -10.42
N GLN A 346 -6.30 5.87 -10.43
CA GLN A 346 -7.31 6.55 -11.25
C GLN A 346 -7.14 6.25 -12.74
N LEU A 347 -5.91 6.34 -13.26
CA LEU A 347 -5.61 6.03 -14.66
C LEU A 347 -5.92 4.57 -14.99
N SER A 348 -5.61 3.64 -14.08
CA SER A 348 -5.96 2.22 -14.21
C SER A 348 -7.48 2.03 -14.35
N ALA A 349 -8.28 2.63 -13.46
CA ALA A 349 -9.75 2.54 -13.53
C ALA A 349 -10.35 3.25 -14.77
N ASP A 350 -9.77 4.37 -15.20
CA ASP A 350 -10.19 5.07 -16.41
C ASP A 350 -9.97 4.21 -17.67
N GLU A 351 -8.88 3.44 -17.73
CA GLU A 351 -8.59 2.53 -18.85
C GLU A 351 -9.62 1.39 -18.95
N VAL A 352 -10.14 0.90 -17.82
CA VAL A 352 -11.25 -0.07 -17.79
C VAL A 352 -12.49 0.52 -18.45
N PHE A 353 -12.87 1.75 -18.07
CA PHE A 353 -14.05 2.40 -18.65
C PHE A 353 -13.87 2.76 -20.12
N ALA A 354 -12.70 3.27 -20.50
CA ALA A 354 -12.38 3.55 -21.90
C ALA A 354 -12.45 2.28 -22.76
N THR A 355 -12.03 1.14 -22.20
CA THR A 355 -12.15 -0.18 -22.86
C THR A 355 -13.61 -0.63 -22.95
N TYR A 356 -14.41 -0.41 -21.92
CA TYR A 356 -15.86 -0.65 -21.96
C TYR A 356 -16.57 0.20 -23.04
N LEU A 357 -16.20 1.46 -23.22
CA LEU A 357 -16.79 2.30 -24.25
C LEU A 357 -16.37 1.89 -25.66
N SER A 358 -15.09 1.58 -25.85
CA SER A 358 -14.51 1.31 -27.18
C SER A 358 -14.59 -0.16 -27.62
N GLY A 359 -14.81 -1.10 -26.69
CA GLY A 359 -14.70 -2.54 -26.93
C GLY A 359 -13.29 -3.01 -27.31
N THR A 360 -12.26 -2.16 -27.16
CA THR A 360 -10.90 -2.42 -27.63
C THR A 360 -9.92 -2.45 -26.46
N VAL A 361 -9.20 -3.57 -26.32
CA VAL A 361 -8.18 -3.75 -25.27
C VAL A 361 -6.85 -3.11 -25.71
N PRO A 362 -6.33 -2.09 -25.00
CA PRO A 362 -5.02 -1.53 -25.30
C PRO A 362 -3.88 -2.53 -25.05
N VAL A 363 -2.74 -2.31 -25.71
CA VAL A 363 -1.53 -3.13 -25.47
C VAL A 363 -0.87 -2.74 -24.15
N ALA A 364 -0.24 -3.68 -23.46
CA ALA A 364 0.33 -3.42 -22.13
C ALA A 364 1.37 -2.29 -22.09
N SER A 365 2.14 -2.09 -23.16
CA SER A 365 3.11 -1.00 -23.25
C SER A 365 2.49 0.40 -23.32
N SER A 366 1.17 0.51 -23.59
CA SER A 366 0.46 1.78 -23.60
C SER A 366 -0.27 2.12 -22.30
N PHE A 367 -0.30 1.21 -21.32
CA PHE A 367 -1.01 1.43 -20.05
C PHE A 367 -0.54 2.72 -19.37
N ALA A 368 -1.48 3.61 -19.07
CA ALA A 368 -1.22 4.93 -18.53
C ALA A 368 -0.73 4.86 -17.09
N ALA A 369 -1.26 3.93 -16.29
CA ALA A 369 -0.82 3.69 -14.92
C ALA A 369 0.67 3.31 -14.83
N LEU A 370 1.17 2.48 -15.77
CA LEU A 370 2.58 2.08 -15.80
C LEU A 370 3.56 3.25 -15.98
N LYS A 371 3.11 4.36 -16.59
CA LYS A 371 3.95 5.56 -16.77
C LYS A 371 4.11 6.36 -15.48
N GLN A 372 3.22 6.15 -14.50
CA GLN A 372 3.31 6.81 -13.19
C GLN A 372 4.26 6.09 -12.23
N LEU A 373 4.58 4.82 -12.49
CA LEU A 373 5.38 4.00 -11.60
C LEU A 373 6.78 4.56 -11.35
N PRO A 374 7.32 4.42 -10.12
CA PRO A 374 8.74 4.52 -9.86
C PRO A 374 9.58 3.66 -10.80
N ASP A 375 10.66 4.23 -11.32
CA ASP A 375 11.72 3.53 -12.03
C ASP A 375 12.50 2.67 -11.03
N LEU A 376 12.29 1.35 -11.11
CA LEU A 376 12.91 0.37 -10.23
C LEU A 376 14.44 0.40 -10.27
N GLN A 377 15.05 0.79 -11.41
CA GLN A 377 16.50 0.92 -11.51
C GLN A 377 16.98 2.22 -10.84
N ALA A 378 16.21 3.30 -10.93
CA ALA A 378 16.54 4.54 -10.23
C ALA A 378 16.51 4.36 -8.70
N ALA A 379 15.61 3.53 -8.17
CA ALA A 379 15.55 3.20 -6.74
C ALA A 379 16.83 2.50 -6.22
N LEU A 380 17.62 1.89 -7.11
CA LEU A 380 18.90 1.26 -6.79
C LEU A 380 20.08 2.23 -6.78
N ASN A 381 19.91 3.49 -7.22
CA ASN A 381 21.00 4.45 -7.35
C ASN A 381 21.49 4.93 -5.97
N LEU A 382 22.74 4.64 -5.64
CA LEU A 382 23.39 5.00 -4.36
C LEU A 382 23.80 6.48 -4.27
N GLU A 383 23.81 7.20 -5.38
CA GLU A 383 24.08 8.65 -5.36
C GLU A 383 22.88 9.45 -4.85
N THR A 384 21.68 8.89 -4.99
CA THR A 384 20.41 9.54 -4.63
C THR A 384 19.66 8.81 -3.54
N ASN A 385 20.11 7.64 -3.09
CA ASN A 385 19.46 6.88 -2.04
C ASN A 385 20.49 6.31 -1.08
N PHE A 386 20.08 6.13 0.17
CA PHE A 386 20.88 5.38 1.13
C PHE A 386 21.10 3.94 0.65
N SER A 387 22.21 3.34 1.10
CA SER A 387 22.65 2.00 0.70
C SER A 387 21.56 0.99 1.02
N PRO A 388 21.21 0.02 0.16
CA PRO A 388 20.24 -1.01 0.50
C PRO A 388 20.82 -1.99 1.54
N LEU A 389 19.96 -2.56 2.40
CA LEU A 389 20.41 -3.59 3.36
C LEU A 389 20.83 -4.87 2.61
N LEU A 390 20.12 -5.19 1.53
CA LEU A 390 20.35 -6.36 0.68
C LEU A 390 20.28 -5.91 -0.78
N ARG A 391 21.22 -6.34 -1.62
CA ARG A 391 21.18 -6.06 -3.07
C ARG A 391 21.61 -7.25 -3.87
N LEU A 392 21.08 -7.37 -5.08
CA LEU A 392 21.49 -8.39 -6.03
C LEU A 392 22.68 -7.89 -6.85
N GLU A 393 23.72 -8.71 -6.98
CA GLU A 393 24.84 -8.48 -7.91
C GLU A 393 25.11 -9.78 -8.67
N GLY A 394 24.74 -9.81 -9.95
CA GLY A 394 24.67 -11.05 -10.72
C GLY A 394 23.70 -12.04 -10.08
N SER A 395 24.18 -13.22 -9.69
CA SER A 395 23.39 -14.24 -8.98
C SER A 395 23.53 -14.21 -7.47
N LYS A 396 24.36 -13.32 -6.92
CA LYS A 396 24.65 -13.25 -5.49
C LYS A 396 23.78 -12.20 -4.80
N VAL A 397 23.22 -12.57 -3.66
CA VAL A 397 22.61 -11.61 -2.74
C VAL A 397 23.71 -11.10 -1.82
N LEU A 398 24.01 -9.82 -1.94
CA LEU A 398 24.96 -9.10 -1.10
C LEU A 398 24.22 -8.45 0.06
N ARG A 399 24.85 -8.40 1.22
CA ARG A 399 24.35 -7.69 2.42
C ARG A 399 25.24 -6.50 2.72
N ARG A 400 24.66 -5.39 3.19
CA ARG A 400 25.41 -4.28 3.76
C ARG A 400 26.37 -4.77 4.84
N LYS A 401 27.62 -4.31 4.83
CA LYS A 401 28.66 -4.81 5.74
C LYS A 401 28.36 -4.42 7.19
N ASP A 402 28.22 -3.13 7.44
CA ASP A 402 27.65 -2.57 8.66
C ASP A 402 26.15 -2.34 8.46
N VAL A 403 25.35 -3.28 8.97
CA VAL A 403 23.89 -3.21 8.86
C VAL A 403 23.32 -1.98 9.56
N ASN A 404 23.98 -1.44 10.60
CA ASN A 404 23.45 -0.32 11.37
C ASN A 404 23.81 1.05 10.79
N ASN A 405 24.51 1.10 9.65
CA ASN A 405 24.86 2.33 8.96
C ASN A 405 24.16 2.40 7.59
N LEU A 406 23.15 3.27 7.45
CA LEU A 406 22.41 3.48 6.21
C LEU A 406 23.30 3.94 5.04
N ASN A 407 24.43 4.58 5.33
CA ASN A 407 25.35 5.09 4.32
C ASN A 407 26.50 4.12 4.02
N ASP A 408 26.56 2.94 4.64
CA ASP A 408 27.62 1.96 4.33
C ASP A 408 27.37 1.32 2.96
N THR A 409 28.14 1.73 1.96
CA THR A 409 28.08 1.18 0.60
C THR A 409 28.91 -0.11 0.48
N ALA A 410 29.71 -0.47 1.49
CA ALA A 410 30.44 -1.72 1.48
C ALA A 410 29.48 -2.91 1.67
N THR A 411 29.69 -3.96 0.88
CA THR A 411 28.87 -5.17 0.92
C THR A 411 29.70 -6.42 1.13
N VAL A 412 29.06 -7.45 1.68
CA VAL A 412 29.61 -8.79 1.89
C VAL A 412 28.74 -9.84 1.20
N ASP A 413 29.36 -10.89 0.65
CA ASP A 413 28.69 -12.06 0.09
C ASP A 413 28.80 -13.32 0.97
N ASP A 414 29.66 -13.28 1.99
CA ASP A 414 29.92 -14.34 2.97
C ASP A 414 29.10 -14.14 4.26
N TRP A 415 27.78 -14.03 4.13
CA TRP A 415 26.87 -13.87 5.26
C TRP A 415 25.93 -15.07 5.40
N TRP A 416 25.38 -15.28 6.60
CA TRP A 416 24.48 -16.41 6.88
C TRP A 416 23.13 -15.90 7.39
N GLY A 417 22.03 -16.54 6.98
CA GLY A 417 20.67 -16.08 7.28
C GLY A 417 20.43 -15.87 8.77
N TRP A 418 20.78 -16.84 9.61
CA TRP A 418 20.55 -16.75 11.06
C TRP A 418 21.41 -15.68 11.73
N SER A 419 22.67 -15.53 11.33
CA SER A 419 23.52 -14.48 11.91
C SER A 419 23.03 -13.10 11.51
N THR A 420 22.61 -12.91 10.25
CA THR A 420 21.98 -11.67 9.79
C THR A 420 20.68 -11.39 10.56
N TYR A 421 19.80 -12.37 10.69
CA TYR A 421 18.56 -12.22 11.46
C TYR A 421 18.83 -11.79 12.92
N LEU A 422 19.80 -12.42 13.59
CA LEU A 422 20.16 -12.08 14.97
C LEU A 422 20.77 -10.68 15.10
N LEU A 423 21.46 -10.17 14.06
CA LEU A 423 21.94 -8.79 14.01
C LEU A 423 20.79 -7.79 13.84
N LEU A 424 19.73 -8.19 13.13
CA LEU A 424 18.59 -7.34 12.81
C LEU A 424 17.44 -7.42 13.84
N LYS A 425 17.50 -8.33 14.82
CA LYS A 425 16.40 -8.50 15.79
C LYS A 425 16.10 -7.23 16.60
N ASP A 426 17.12 -6.41 16.84
CA ASP A 426 17.03 -5.12 17.55
C ASP A 426 17.44 -3.97 16.60
N TYR A 427 16.92 -3.99 15.37
CA TYR A 427 17.39 -3.12 14.29
C TYR A 427 16.98 -1.66 14.44
N HIS A 428 17.98 -0.79 14.60
CA HIS A 428 17.83 0.66 14.67
C HIS A 428 18.99 1.32 13.90
N PRO A 429 18.97 1.29 12.56
CA PRO A 429 20.05 1.83 11.77
C PRO A 429 20.13 3.36 11.91
N THR A 430 21.34 3.87 11.73
CA THR A 430 21.68 5.30 11.79
C THR A 430 22.30 5.74 10.47
N GLY A 431 22.24 7.03 10.18
CA GLY A 431 22.81 7.60 8.96
C GLY A 431 21.86 8.58 8.29
N ASN A 432 22.37 9.22 7.24
CA ASN A 432 21.62 10.15 6.43
C ASN A 432 20.80 9.41 5.38
N VAL A 433 19.57 9.87 5.18
CA VAL A 433 18.62 9.30 4.21
C VAL A 433 18.54 10.11 2.92
N ALA A 434 19.43 11.11 2.79
CA ALA A 434 19.44 12.15 1.76
C ALA A 434 19.25 11.59 0.35
#